data_AF-A0AAN8VPJ6-F1
#
_entry.id   AF-A0AAN8VPJ6-F1
#
_cell.length_a   1.000
_cell.length_b   1.000
_cell.length_c   1.000
_cell.angle_alpha   90.00
_cell.angle_beta   90.00
_cell.angle_gamma   90.00
#
_symmetry.space_group_name_H-M   'P 1'
#
loop_
_entity.id
_entity.type
_entity.pdbx_description
1 polymer ?
#
loop_
_entity_poly.entity_id
_entity_poly.type
_entity_poly.pdbx_seq_one_letter_code
_entity_poly.pdbx_strand_id
1 'polypeptide(L)' 'MNLQAASSWLHVYPKGIREVLLYTKTKYKNPLIYITENGVDEANNSSLPLKEALKDPMRIYYYHSHLLNVKSAIEIRC' A
#
# COMPACT_ATOMS: atom_id res chain seq x y z
N MET A 1 -14.15 -3.85 6.98
CA MET A 1 -13.60 -2.69 6.24
C MET A 1 -13.89 -2.91 4.78
N ASN A 2 -14.44 -1.91 4.10
CA ASN A 2 -14.45 -1.92 2.64
C ASN A 2 -12.99 -1.80 2.17
N LEU A 3 -12.53 -2.72 1.33
CA LEU A 3 -11.14 -2.78 0.85
C LEU A 3 -10.95 -2.04 -0.48
N GLN A 4 -11.95 -1.31 -0.95
CA GLN A 4 -11.84 -0.44 -2.12
C GLN A 4 -11.55 1.00 -1.67
N ALA A 5 -10.61 1.66 -2.33
CA ALA A 5 -10.32 3.07 -2.12
C ALA A 5 -11.39 3.96 -2.79
N ALA A 6 -11.18 5.28 -2.79
CA ALA A 6 -12.13 6.19 -3.44
C ALA A 6 -12.11 6.07 -4.97
N SER A 7 -10.93 5.84 -5.53
CA SER A 7 -10.77 5.49 -6.93
C SER A 7 -11.28 4.07 -7.19
N SER A 8 -12.23 3.93 -8.13
CA SER A 8 -12.89 2.66 -8.42
C SER A 8 -11.94 1.53 -8.84
N TRP A 9 -10.78 1.87 -9.43
CA TRP A 9 -9.76 0.93 -9.86
C TRP A 9 -8.84 0.47 -8.72
N LEU A 10 -8.76 1.21 -7.61
CA LEU A 10 -7.78 0.96 -6.55
C LEU A 10 -8.38 0.07 -5.45
N HIS A 11 -8.02 -1.22 -5.49
CA HIS A 11 -8.38 -2.19 -4.48
C HIS A 11 -7.20 -2.45 -3.53
N VAL A 12 -7.42 -2.32 -2.23
CA VAL A 12 -6.43 -2.50 -1.17
C VAL A 12 -6.09 -3.98 -1.03
N TYR A 13 -4.90 -4.36 -1.49
CA TYR A 13 -4.41 -5.73 -1.44
C TYR A 13 -2.96 -5.78 -0.91
N PRO A 14 -2.76 -5.76 0.42
CA PRO A 14 -1.42 -5.64 1.02
C PRO A 14 -0.44 -6.75 0.66
N LYS A 15 -0.93 -7.96 0.35
CA LYS A 15 -0.09 -9.08 -0.08
C LYS A 15 0.57 -8.83 -1.45
N GLY A 16 -0.04 -8.02 -2.30
CA GLY A 16 0.44 -7.75 -3.65
C GLY A 16 1.83 -7.11 -3.68
N ILE A 17 2.15 -6.22 -2.73
CA ILE A 17 3.48 -5.60 -2.67
C ILE A 17 4.57 -6.62 -2.31
N ARG A 18 4.27 -7.61 -1.46
CA ARG A 18 5.20 -8.72 -1.17
C ARG A 18 5.40 -9.57 -2.41
N GLU A 19 4.32 -9.93 -3.09
CA GLU A 19 4.34 -10.79 -4.28
C GLU A 19 5.13 -10.14 -5.43
N VAL A 20 4.92 -8.85 -5.70
CA VAL A 20 5.63 -8.14 -6.78
C VAL A 20 7.13 -7.98 -6.48
N LEU A 21 7.52 -7.79 -5.21
CA LEU A 21 8.93 -7.74 -4.80
C LEU A 21 9.63 -9.08 -5.06
N LEU A 22 9.05 -10.19 -4.60
CA LEU A 22 9.59 -11.54 -4.82
C LEU A 22 9.61 -11.92 -6.30
N TYR A 23 8.55 -11.56 -7.04
CA TYR A 23 8.49 -11.77 -8.47
C TYR A 23 9.60 -10.99 -9.19
N THR A 24 9.76 -9.71 -8.88
CA THR A 24 10.78 -8.84 -9.49
C THR A 24 12.18 -9.37 -9.22
N LYS A 25 12.47 -9.73 -7.96
CA LYS A 25 13.72 -10.41 -7.59
C LYS A 25 13.97 -11.64 -8.47
N THR A 26 13.00 -12.55 -8.54
CA THR A 26 13.16 -13.83 -9.23
C THR A 26 13.31 -13.63 -10.73
N LYS A 27 12.45 -12.79 -11.32
CA LYS A 27 12.38 -12.54 -12.76
C LYS A 27 13.59 -11.77 -13.29
N TYR A 28 14.10 -10.82 -12.50
CA TYR A 28 15.15 -9.88 -12.93
C TYR A 28 16.50 -10.10 -12.24
N LYS A 29 16.75 -11.32 -11.73
CA LYS A 29 18.05 -11.74 -11.16
C LYS A 29 18.50 -10.91 -9.94
N ASN A 30 17.56 -10.62 -9.05
CA ASN A 30 17.79 -9.96 -7.76
C ASN A 30 18.55 -8.62 -7.87
N PRO A 31 18.00 -7.62 -8.58
CA PRO A 31 18.59 -6.29 -8.61
C PRO A 31 18.39 -5.58 -7.26
N LEU A 32 19.06 -4.45 -7.06
CA LEU A 32 18.68 -3.51 -6.00
C LEU A 32 17.30 -2.92 -6.32
N ILE A 33 16.36 -3.04 -5.38
CA ILE A 33 14.97 -2.60 -5.56
C ILE A 33 14.66 -1.46 -4.59
N TYR A 34 14.05 -0.40 -5.12
CA TYR A 34 13.45 0.68 -4.34
C TYR A 34 11.94 0.69 -4.58
N ILE A 35 11.17 0.86 -3.51
CA ILE A 35 9.75 1.21 -3.61
C ILE A 35 9.69 2.72 -3.68
N THR A 36 9.54 3.27 -4.89
CA THR A 36 9.46 4.73 -5.09
C THR A 36 8.07 5.27 -4.77
N GLU A 37 7.02 4.45 -4.91
CA GLU A 37 5.63 4.84 -4.66
C GLU A 37 4.85 3.68 -4.01
N ASN A 38 4.02 4.05 -3.03
CA ASN A 38 3.03 3.18 -2.39
C ASN A 38 2.02 4.09 -1.65
N GLY A 39 0.73 4.01 -1.96
CA GLY A 39 -0.24 4.94 -1.41
C GLY A 39 -1.69 4.64 -1.77
N VAL A 40 -2.59 5.38 -1.14
CA VAL A 40 -4.03 5.22 -1.31
C VAL A 40 -4.74 6.57 -1.19
N ASP A 41 -5.80 6.75 -1.99
CA ASP A 41 -6.63 7.94 -2.00
C ASP A 41 -7.84 7.82 -1.07
N GLU A 42 -8.43 8.96 -0.73
CA GLU A 42 -9.69 9.07 0.02
C GLU A 42 -10.72 9.82 -0.81
N ALA A 43 -12.00 9.65 -0.46
CA ALA A 43 -13.07 10.28 -1.19
C ALA A 43 -12.96 11.79 -1.05
N ASN A 44 -12.98 12.50 -2.17
CA ASN A 44 -12.92 13.96 -2.16
C ASN A 44 -14.23 14.52 -1.59
N ASN A 45 -14.16 15.07 -0.38
CA ASN A 45 -15.28 15.73 0.28
C ASN A 45 -14.82 17.07 0.86
N SER A 46 -14.97 18.12 0.05
CA SER A 46 -14.58 19.50 0.41
C SER A 46 -15.45 20.12 1.51
N SER A 47 -16.57 19.49 1.87
CA SER A 47 -17.45 19.96 2.94
C SER A 47 -17.01 19.48 4.33
N LEU A 48 -16.03 18.58 4.44
CA LEU A 48 -15.54 18.10 5.72
C LEU A 48 -14.74 19.19 6.47
N PRO A 49 -15.00 19.41 7.76
CA PRO A 49 -14.11 20.20 8.61
C PRO A 49 -12.69 19.61 8.63
N LEU A 50 -11.66 20.46 8.66
CA LEU A 50 -10.26 20.04 8.63
C LEU A 50 -9.93 18.94 9.66
N LYS A 51 -10.45 19.06 10.89
CA LYS A 51 -10.21 18.07 11.95
C LYS A 51 -10.76 16.68 11.62
N GLU A 52 -11.83 16.59 10.82
CA GLU A 52 -12.38 15.32 10.35
C GLU A 52 -11.67 14.85 9.08
N ALA A 53 -11.31 15.76 8.17
CA ALA A 53 -10.54 15.44 6.97
C ALA A 53 -9.13 14.88 7.30
N LEU A 54 -8.55 15.26 8.44
CA LEU A 54 -7.28 14.71 8.93
C LEU A 54 -7.40 13.33 9.59
N LYS A 55 -8.63 12.80 9.79
CA LYS A 55 -8.84 11.45 10.34
C LYS A 55 -8.97 10.45 9.21
N ASP A 56 -7.84 9.84 8.86
CA ASP A 56 -7.69 8.95 7.69
C ASP A 56 -7.31 7.50 8.09
N PRO A 57 -8.15 6.81 8.89
CA PRO A 57 -7.82 5.48 9.44
C PRO A 57 -7.59 4.42 8.36
N MET A 58 -8.18 4.60 7.17
CA MET A 58 -7.95 3.72 6.03
C MET A 58 -6.50 3.87 5.51
N ARG A 59 -6.00 5.10 5.37
CA ARG A 59 -4.61 5.36 4.95
C ARG A 59 -3.60 4.82 5.97
N ILE A 60 -3.89 4.96 7.27
CA ILE A 60 -3.07 4.36 8.34
C ILE A 60 -3.05 2.83 8.20
N TYR A 61 -4.21 2.19 8.05
CA TYR A 61 -4.30 0.74 7.85
C TYR A 61 -3.56 0.28 6.58
N TYR A 62 -3.71 1.02 5.48
CA TYR A 62 -3.03 0.75 4.21
C TYR A 62 -1.52 0.71 4.41
N TYR A 63 -0.93 1.78 4.96
CA TYR A 63 0.51 1.84 5.17
C TYR A 63 1.00 0.76 6.14
N HIS A 64 0.32 0.57 7.26
CA HIS A 64 0.70 -0.46 8.22
C HIS A 64 0.71 -1.85 7.59
N SER A 65 -0.36 -2.22 6.88
CA SER A 65 -0.48 -3.54 6.26
C SER A 65 0.49 -3.76 5.10
N HIS A 66 0.74 -2.76 4.25
CA HIS A 66 1.69 -2.86 3.13
C HIS A 66 3.13 -2.91 3.64
N LEU A 67 3.50 -2.06 4.61
CA LEU A 67 4.85 -2.06 5.19
C LEU A 67 5.15 -3.36 5.93
N LEU A 68 4.17 -3.99 6.59
CA LEU A 68 4.34 -5.35 7.14
C LEU A 68 4.61 -6.39 6.05
N ASN A 69 4.00 -6.27 4.88
CA ASN A 69 4.26 -7.16 3.75
C ASN A 69 5.63 -6.90 3.11
N VAL A 70 6.08 -5.64 3.05
CA VAL A 70 7.46 -5.29 2.65
C VAL A 70 8.47 -5.90 3.63
N LYS A 71 8.27 -5.72 4.93
CA LYS A 71 9.10 -6.35 5.97
C LYS A 71 9.13 -7.87 5.81
N SER A 72 7.98 -8.50 5.63
CA SER A 72 7.89 -9.95 5.37
C SER A 72 8.67 -10.37 4.13
N ALA A 73 8.61 -9.59 3.04
CA ALA A 73 9.41 -9.85 1.84
C ALA A 73 10.91 -9.80 2.13
N ILE A 74 11.39 -8.82 2.90
CA ILE A 74 12.79 -8.71 3.31
C ILE A 74 13.21 -9.91 4.18
N GLU A 75 12.37 -10.32 5.15
CA GLU A 75 12.66 -11.44 6.07
C GLU A 75 12.80 -12.78 5.33
N ILE A 76 11.97 -13.03 4.31
CA ILE A 76 12.08 -14.21 3.44
C ILE A 76 13.11 -14.04 2.32
N ARG A 77 14.01 -13.06 2.47
CA ARG A 77 15.14 -12.78 1.58
C ARG A 77 14.69 -12.33 0.19
N CYS A 78 13.82 -11.32 0.12
CA CYS A 78 13.80 -10.42 -1.03
C CYS A 78 15.15 -9.69 -1.17
#